data_AF-A0A6P1I781-F1
#
_entry.id   AF-A0A6P1I781-F1
#
_cell.length_a   1.000
_cell.length_b   1.000
_cell.length_c   1.000
_cell.angle_alpha   90.00
_cell.angle_beta   90.00
_cell.angle_gamma   90.00
#
_symmetry.space_group_name_H-M   'P 1'
#
loop_
_entity.id
_entity.type
_entity.pdbx_description
1 polymer ?
#
loop_
_entity_poly.entity_id
_entity_poly.type
_entity_poly.pdbx_seq_one_letter_code
_entity_poly.pdbx_strand_id
1 'polypeptide(L)' 'MNPIGVDAHKSTHPVVAVDEVGRKVGQQTVTATTEGHLSAIEWAAQWLQVQFALAGCRKRDGGSSRICSVGSTRWAA' A
#
# COMPACT_ATOMS: atom_id res chain seq x y z
N MET A 1 14.24 2.76 -4.36
CA MET A 1 12.77 3.00 -4.23
C MET A 1 12.19 1.97 -3.28
N ASN A 2 11.24 2.33 -2.42
CA ASN A 2 10.58 1.38 -1.52
C ASN A 2 9.17 1.05 -2.02
N PRO A 3 8.93 -0.15 -2.55
CA PRO A 3 7.57 -0.57 -2.87
C PRO A 3 6.74 -0.71 -1.59
N ILE A 4 5.50 -0.27 -1.63
CA ILE A 4 4.51 -0.47 -0.57
C ILE A 4 3.37 -1.29 -1.15
N GLY A 5 3.20 -2.51 -0.66
CA GLY A 5 2.06 -3.36 -0.96
C GLY A 5 0.87 -2.99 -0.08
N VAL A 6 -0.32 -2.87 -0.68
CA VAL A 6 -1.59 -2.66 0.01
C VAL A 6 -2.50 -3.85 -0.26
N ASP A 7 -2.92 -4.54 0.79
CA ASP A 7 -4.02 -5.51 0.71
C ASP A 7 -5.32 -4.76 1.02
N ALA A 8 -6.20 -4.67 0.03
CA ALA A 8 -7.41 -3.87 0.17
C ALA A 8 -8.60 -4.72 0.64
N HIS A 9 -8.86 -4.75 1.95
CA HIS A 9 -10.07 -5.36 2.49
C HIS A 9 -11.17 -4.33 2.79
N LYS A 10 -12.43 -4.77 2.87
CA LYS A 10 -13.62 -3.90 3.01
C LYS A 10 -13.68 -3.08 4.31
N SER A 11 -12.90 -3.45 5.33
CA SER A 11 -12.90 -2.78 6.64
C SER A 11 -11.54 -2.19 6.98
N THR A 12 -10.46 -2.78 6.47
CA THR A 12 -9.08 -2.38 6.79
C THR A 12 -8.20 -2.58 5.58
N HIS A 13 -7.14 -1.78 5.51
CA HIS A 13 -6.07 -1.91 4.53
C HIS A 13 -4.77 -2.22 5.26
N PRO A 14 -4.34 -3.48 5.29
CA PRO A 14 -2.96 -3.80 5.61
C PRO A 14 -2.02 -3.21 4.55
N VAL A 15 -1.09 -2.37 5.00
CA VAL A 15 -0.03 -1.76 4.20
C VAL A 15 1.31 -2.35 4.63
N VAL A 16 2.13 -2.76 3.69
CA VAL A 16 3.44 -3.38 3.92
C VAL A 16 4.48 -2.70 3.06
N ALA A 17 5.50 -2.13 3.68
CA ALA A 17 6.64 -1.57 2.98
C ALA A 17 7.68 -2.67 2.77
N VAL A 18 8.22 -2.77 1.56
CA VAL A 18 9.30 -3.68 1.21
C VAL A 18 10.53 -2.90 0.70
N ASP A 19 11.70 -3.52 0.76
CA ASP A 19 12.91 -3.03 0.10
C ASP A 19 12.95 -3.46 -1.38
N GLU A 20 14.03 -3.09 -2.08
CA GLU A 20 14.19 -3.39 -3.51
C GLU A 20 14.33 -4.88 -3.83
N VAL A 21 14.64 -5.73 -2.84
CA VAL A 21 14.70 -7.18 -3.02
C VAL A 21 13.44 -7.88 -2.48
N GLY A 22 12.41 -7.12 -2.11
CA GLY A 22 11.13 -7.64 -1.63
C GLY A 22 11.12 -8.04 -0.14
N ARG A 23 12.13 -7.66 0.65
CA ARG A 23 12.09 -7.89 2.10
C ARG A 23 11.19 -6.86 2.75
N LYS A 24 10.33 -7.32 3.65
CA LYS A 24 9.49 -6.47 4.49
C LYS A 24 10.34 -5.60 5.41
N VAL A 25 10.16 -4.28 5.31
CA VAL A 25 10.81 -3.26 6.17
C VAL A 25 9.83 -2.55 7.09
N GLY A 26 8.52 -2.68 6.85
CA GLY A 26 7.49 -2.11 7.71
C GLY A 26 6.11 -2.68 7.41
N GLN A 27 5.21 -2.59 8.38
CA GLN A 27 3.78 -2.87 8.16
C GLN A 27 2.93 -1.97 9.06
N GLN A 28 1.80 -1.53 8.54
CA GLN A 28 0.73 -0.86 9.28
C GLN A 28 -0.61 -1.43 8.83
N THR A 29 -1.63 -1.35 9.68
CA THR A 29 -3.02 -1.61 9.28
C THR A 29 -3.81 -0.35 9.52
N VAL A 30 -4.45 0.15 8.47
CA VAL A 30 -5.32 1.33 8.55
C VAL A 30 -6.76 0.95 8.30
N THR A 31 -7.70 1.79 8.73
CA THR A 31 -9.11 1.62 8.41
C THR A 31 -9.37 1.89 6.93
N ALA A 32 -10.37 1.22 6.35
CA ALA A 32 -10.84 1.50 4.99
C ALA A 32 -11.72 2.77 4.93
N THR A 33 -11.21 3.86 5.53
CA THR A 33 -11.83 5.19 5.58
C THR A 33 -10.86 6.22 5.02
N THR A 34 -11.37 7.39 4.62
CA THR A 34 -10.53 8.49 4.14
C THR A 34 -9.43 8.86 5.14
N GLU A 35 -9.76 8.94 6.43
CA GLU A 35 -8.75 9.17 7.48
C GLU A 35 -7.70 8.06 7.53
N GLY A 36 -8.11 6.80 7.41
CA GLY A 36 -7.17 5.67 7.37
C GLY A 36 -6.26 5.72 6.14
N HIS A 37 -6.76 6.16 4.99
CA HIS A 37 -5.94 6.36 3.79
C HIS A 37 -4.90 7.48 4.00
N LEU A 38 -5.27 8.58 4.66
CA LEU A 38 -4.33 9.65 5.01
C LEU A 38 -3.25 9.14 5.96
N SER A 39 -3.63 8.38 7.01
CA SER A 39 -2.67 7.75 7.92
C SER A 39 -1.69 6.82 7.21
N ALA A 40 -2.13 6.09 6.17
CA ALA A 40 -1.24 5.26 5.36
C ALA A 40 -0.24 6.08 4.54
N ILE A 41 -0.64 7.25 4.04
CA ILE A 41 0.26 8.16 3.32
C ILE A 41 1.28 8.78 4.28
N GLU A 42 0.84 9.23 5.46
CA GLU A 42 1.71 9.77 6.51
C GLU A 42 2.73 8.72 6.98
N TRP A 43 2.28 7.48 7.18
CA TRP A 43 3.18 6.38 7.48
C TRP A 43 4.15 6.08 6.34
N ALA A 44 3.71 6.18 5.09
CA ALA A 44 4.59 6.00 3.93
C ALA A 44 5.62 7.13 3.77
N ALA A 45 5.36 8.32 4.32
CA ALA A 45 6.28 9.47 4.24
C ALA A 45 7.60 9.25 5.00
N GLN A 46 7.71 8.19 5.78
CA GLN A 46 8.97 7.75 6.41
C GLN A 46 10.03 7.34 5.38
N TRP A 47 9.65 7.05 4.13
CA TRP A 47 10.56 6.69 3.05
C TRP A 47 10.58 7.78 1.97
N LEU A 48 11.79 8.13 1.50
CA LEU A 48 12.03 9.22 0.55
C LEU A 48 11.33 9.01 -0.81
N GLN A 49 11.19 7.76 -1.25
CA GLN A 49 10.50 7.41 -2.49
C GLN A 49 9.70 6.12 -2.31
N VAL A 50 8.38 6.25 -2.44
CA VAL A 50 7.44 5.14 -2.29
C VAL A 50 6.65 4.90 -3.57
N GLN A 51 6.37 3.63 -3.85
CA GLN A 51 5.50 3.19 -4.94
C GLN A 51 4.41 2.32 -4.37
N PHE A 52 3.14 2.70 -4.54
CA PHE A 52 2.04 1.89 -4.02
C PHE A 52 1.59 0.84 -5.03
N ALA A 53 1.50 -0.39 -4.54
CA ALA A 53 1.05 -1.57 -5.25
C ALA A 53 -0.21 -2.09 -4.56
N LEU A 54 -1.38 -1.96 -5.20
CA LEU A 54 -2.65 -2.45 -4.68
C LEU A 54 -2.87 -3.90 -5.13
N ALA A 55 -2.92 -4.82 -4.18
CA ALA A 55 -3.26 -6.21 -4.42
C ALA A 55 -4.77 -6.42 -4.26
N GLY A 56 -5.43 -6.78 -5.37
CA GLY A 56 -6.72 -7.47 -5.37
C GLY A 56 -7.92 -6.77 -4.74
N CYS A 57 -8.74 -6.10 -5.56
CA CYS A 57 -10.16 -5.93 -5.25
C CYS A 57 -10.93 -7.12 -5.85
N ARG A 58 -11.14 -8.18 -5.06
CA ARG A 58 -12.07 -9.25 -5.45
C ARG A 58 -13.51 -8.76 -5.24
N LYS A 59 -14.27 -8.58 -6.33
CA LYS A 59 -15.73 -8.75 -6.28
C LYS A 59 -16.01 -10.24 -6.07
N ARG A 60 -17.22 -10.61 -5.63
CA ARG A 60 -17.60 -11.95 -5.19
C ARG A 60 -17.74 -12.93 -6.37
N ASP A 61 -16.72 -13.03 -7.20
CA ASP A 61 -16.68 -13.77 -8.45
C ASP A 61 -15.19 -13.91 -8.82
N GLY A 62 -14.68 -15.13 -8.72
CA GLY A 62 -13.26 -15.45 -8.58
C GLY A 62 -12.37 -14.99 -9.75
N GLY A 63 -11.20 -14.44 -9.42
CA GLY A 63 -10.16 -14.14 -10.39
C GLY A 63 -8.89 -13.62 -9.73
N SER A 64 -7.74 -14.10 -10.19
CA SER A 64 -6.38 -13.98 -9.65
C SER A 64 -5.95 -12.56 -9.21
N SER A 65 -5.22 -12.49 -8.09
CA SER A 65 -4.60 -11.27 -7.54
C SER A 65 -3.67 -10.62 -8.57
N ARG A 66 -4.16 -9.60 -9.27
CA ARG A 66 -3.32 -8.65 -10.00
C ARG A 66 -2.89 -7.55 -9.04
N ILE A 67 -1.59 -7.26 -9.02
CA ILE A 67 -1.04 -6.04 -8.44
C ILE A 67 -1.32 -4.93 -9.43
N CYS A 68 -2.20 -4.00 -9.07
CA CYS A 68 -2.39 -2.75 -9.80
C CYS A 68 -1.44 -1.71 -9.18
N SER A 69 -0.46 -1.24 -9.96
CA SER A 69 0.36 -0.08 -9.58
C SER A 69 -0.53 1.15 -9.55
N VAL A 70 -0.70 1.78 -8.38
CA VAL A 70 -1.43 3.05 -8.25
C VAL A 70 -0.44 4.08 -7.74
N GLY A 71 0.08 4.88 -8.67
CA GLY A 71 0.76 6.14 -8.38
C GLY A 71 2.13 6.03 -7.70
N SER A 72 3.05 6.84 -8.19
CA SER A 72 4.31 7.16 -7.52
C SER A 72 4.15 8.45 -6.73
N THR A 73 4.38 8.43 -5.43
CA THR A 73 4.47 9.69 -4.66
C THR A 73 5.94 9.97 -4.39
N ARG A 74 6.49 10.95 -5.13
CA ARG A 74 7.78 11.55 -4.81
C ARG A 74 7.53 12.74 -3.89
N TRP A 75 7.82 12.60 -2.61
CA TRP A 75 7.86 13.76 -1.72
C TRP A 75 9.16 14.50 -1.99
N ALA A 76 9.07 15.69 -2.60
CA ALA A 76 10.19 16.62 -2.63
C ALA A 76 10.33 17.19 -1.21
N ALA A 77 11.51 16.97 -0.61
CA ALA A 77 11.89 17.56 0.67
C ALA A 77 11.89 19.09 0.60
#